data_AF-K5WB34-F1
#
_entry.id   AF-K5WB34-F1
#
_cell.length_a   1.000
_cell.length_b   1.000
_cell.length_c   1.000
_cell.angle_alpha   90.00
_cell.angle_beta   90.00
_cell.angle_gamma   90.00
#
_symmetry.space_group_name_H-M   'P 1'
#
loop_
_entity.id
_entity.type
_entity.pdbx_description
1 polymer ?
#
loop_
_entity_poly.entity_id
_entity_poly.type
_entity_poly.pdbx_seq_one_letter_code
_entity_poly.pdbx_strand_id
1 'polypeptide(L)'
;MFFITSFILALAATTAVSMPAPKERRDVRMARRSSGGAPIISNTAAGALLNASTVPFNGVTGSFAIPTFTVPAGDDPIDLGAANCENGILAGINMEIKNGSQFINAFWTSFPDGNDHFFPNVSFAQGDNITVSIAMTNATSSTAVITNESTDETSTVAIETGPICSQAEVGWLLQAVFDDSNDIIPYVDFGTVNITASAETSSGPVDISNATIVTTVQNGTTIASASVEGGIVTIAFV
;
A
#
# COMPACT_ATOMS: atom_id res chain seq x y z
N MET A 1 67.91 0.07 24.01
CA MET A 1 68.06 -0.52 22.66
C MET A 1 66.76 -1.24 22.35
N PHE A 2 66.08 -0.82 21.27
CA PHE A 2 64.77 -1.26 20.81
C PHE A 2 64.76 -2.72 20.29
N PHE A 3 63.59 -3.37 20.34
CA PHE A 3 62.93 -4.28 19.35
C PHE A 3 61.70 -4.89 20.07
N ILE A 4 60.44 -4.42 19.95
CA ILE A 4 59.44 -4.40 18.85
C ILE A 4 58.88 -5.78 18.43
N THR A 5 57.71 -6.09 19.00
CA THR A 5 56.44 -6.65 18.47
C THR A 5 56.39 -7.89 17.56
N SER A 6 55.51 -8.84 17.93
CA SER A 6 54.26 -9.13 17.19
C SER A 6 53.39 -10.12 17.97
N PHE A 7 52.19 -9.71 18.36
CA PHE A 7 51.12 -10.60 18.86
C PHE A 7 49.93 -10.41 17.92
N ILE A 8 49.52 -11.50 17.27
CA ILE A 8 48.39 -11.55 16.36
C ILE A 8 47.11 -11.64 17.19
N LEU A 9 46.17 -10.71 16.99
CA LEU A 9 44.79 -10.84 17.46
C LEU A 9 43.88 -10.90 16.23
N ALA A 10 43.35 -12.09 15.96
CA ALA A 10 42.21 -12.29 15.08
C ALA A 10 40.93 -12.08 15.90
N LEU A 11 40.15 -11.06 15.56
CA LEU A 11 38.85 -10.78 16.16
C LEU A 11 37.76 -11.38 15.27
N ALA A 12 37.21 -12.52 15.66
CA ALA A 12 36.00 -13.08 15.04
C ALA A 12 34.77 -12.47 15.72
N ALA A 13 34.03 -11.63 14.99
CA ALA A 13 32.75 -11.09 15.45
C ALA A 13 31.64 -12.07 15.08
N THR A 14 31.06 -12.75 16.09
CA THR A 14 29.79 -13.48 15.96
C THR A 14 28.63 -12.52 16.17
N THR A 15 27.86 -12.23 15.13
CA THR A 15 26.58 -11.53 15.23
C THR A 15 25.53 -12.48 15.81
N ALA A 16 25.07 -12.21 17.02
CA ALA A 16 23.91 -12.87 17.58
C ALA A 16 22.65 -12.27 16.94
N VAL A 17 21.90 -13.06 16.17
CA VAL A 17 20.58 -12.68 15.69
C VAL A 17 19.63 -12.69 16.89
N SER A 18 19.29 -11.49 17.37
CA SER A 18 18.31 -11.28 18.43
C SER A 18 16.94 -11.78 17.96
N MET A 19 16.48 -12.90 18.51
CA MET A 19 15.10 -13.35 18.30
C MET A 19 14.13 -12.40 19.04
N PRO A 20 13.03 -11.96 18.40
CA PRO A 20 12.07 -11.05 19.01
C PRO A 20 11.46 -11.63 20.28
N ALA A 21 11.15 -10.73 21.21
CA ALA A 21 10.76 -11.06 22.57
C ALA A 21 9.44 -11.87 22.56
N PRO A 22 9.20 -12.73 23.56
CA PRO A 22 7.95 -13.51 23.65
C PRO A 22 6.67 -12.67 23.63
N LYS A 23 6.76 -11.39 24.01
CA LYS A 23 5.66 -10.42 23.98
C LYS A 23 5.31 -10.00 22.54
N GLU A 24 6.28 -9.64 21.72
CA GLU A 24 6.07 -9.32 20.29
C GLU A 24 5.49 -10.51 19.52
N ARG A 25 5.98 -11.73 19.80
CA ARG A 25 5.40 -12.95 19.20
C ARG A 25 3.95 -13.21 19.61
N ARG A 26 3.56 -12.77 20.80
CA ARG A 26 2.18 -12.87 21.30
C ARG A 26 1.30 -11.82 20.64
N ASP A 27 1.80 -10.61 20.45
CA ASP A 27 1.08 -9.51 19.80
C ASP A 27 0.84 -9.83 18.31
N VAL A 28 1.84 -10.36 17.60
CA VAL A 28 1.70 -10.89 16.22
C VAL A 28 0.66 -12.03 16.15
N ARG A 29 0.66 -12.92 17.15
CA ARG A 29 -0.30 -14.04 17.21
C ARG A 29 -1.72 -13.60 17.59
N MET A 30 -1.85 -12.49 18.32
CA MET A 30 -3.14 -11.88 18.68
C MET A 30 -3.72 -11.08 17.51
N ALA A 31 -2.89 -10.34 16.76
CA ALA A 31 -3.28 -9.73 15.48
C ALA A 31 -3.86 -10.80 14.53
N ARG A 32 -3.21 -11.97 14.45
CA ARG A 32 -3.68 -13.12 13.65
C ARG A 32 -5.01 -13.73 14.10
N ARG A 33 -5.49 -13.43 15.31
CA ARG A 33 -6.76 -13.95 15.86
C ARG A 33 -7.88 -12.91 15.89
N SER A 34 -7.56 -11.63 15.67
CA SER A 34 -8.52 -10.52 15.78
C SER A 34 -9.35 -10.32 14.52
N SER A 35 -8.87 -10.71 13.34
CA SER A 35 -9.60 -10.57 12.07
C SER A 35 -10.33 -11.87 11.73
N GLY A 36 -11.67 -11.84 11.73
CA GLY A 36 -12.51 -12.98 11.33
C GLY A 36 -12.31 -13.34 9.85
N GLY A 37 -11.41 -14.29 9.58
CA GLY A 37 -11.11 -14.80 8.24
C GLY A 37 -9.63 -15.21 8.14
N ALA A 38 -9.31 -16.28 7.42
CA ALA A 38 -7.91 -16.56 7.11
C ALA A 38 -7.40 -15.45 6.16
N PRO A 39 -6.21 -14.86 6.41
CA PRO A 39 -5.68 -13.82 5.53
C PRO A 39 -5.50 -14.37 4.11
N ILE A 40 -5.81 -13.54 3.11
CA ILE A 40 -5.46 -13.80 1.72
C ILE A 40 -3.94 -13.66 1.61
N ILE A 41 -3.29 -14.66 1.01
CA ILE A 41 -1.87 -14.60 0.69
C ILE A 41 -1.74 -14.16 -0.76
N SER A 42 -1.02 -13.06 -0.98
CA SER A 42 -0.66 -12.52 -2.29
C SER A 42 0.86 -12.46 -2.41
N ASN A 43 1.38 -12.46 -3.63
CA ASN A 43 2.79 -12.15 -3.91
C ASN A 43 3.01 -10.68 -4.31
N THR A 44 1.93 -9.93 -4.53
CA THR A 44 1.95 -8.59 -5.16
C THR A 44 1.19 -7.52 -4.38
N ALA A 45 0.49 -7.86 -3.30
CA ALA A 45 -0.29 -6.88 -2.57
C ALA A 45 -0.41 -7.19 -1.07
N ALA A 46 -0.43 -6.14 -0.26
CA ALA A 46 -0.80 -6.18 1.15
C ALA A 46 -1.84 -5.10 1.44
N GLY A 47 -2.75 -5.36 2.37
CA GLY A 47 -3.77 -4.38 2.76
C GLY A 47 -5.07 -5.00 3.22
N ALA A 48 -6.18 -4.32 2.95
CA ALA A 48 -7.50 -4.73 3.37
C ALA A 48 -8.50 -4.63 2.21
N LEU A 49 -9.32 -5.68 2.07
CA LEU A 49 -10.39 -5.78 1.08
C LEU A 49 -11.74 -5.85 1.77
N LEU A 50 -12.69 -5.06 1.31
CA LEU A 50 -14.05 -5.05 1.81
C LEU A 50 -15.00 -5.47 0.71
N ASN A 51 -15.77 -6.52 1.00
CA ASN A 51 -16.80 -7.02 0.10
C ASN A 51 -18.18 -6.49 0.53
N ALA A 52 -18.98 -6.07 -0.44
CA ALA A 52 -20.34 -5.63 -0.22
C ALA A 52 -21.21 -6.82 0.18
N SER A 53 -22.01 -6.66 1.23
CA SER A 53 -22.90 -7.71 1.68
C SER A 53 -24.18 -7.82 0.83
N THR A 54 -24.72 -6.67 0.40
CA THR A 54 -26.03 -6.58 -0.29
C THR A 54 -26.18 -5.33 -1.15
N VAL A 55 -25.66 -4.19 -0.69
CA VAL A 55 -25.76 -2.91 -1.39
C VAL A 55 -24.40 -2.56 -2.00
N PRO A 56 -24.35 -2.26 -3.31
CA PRO A 56 -23.22 -1.65 -3.98
C PRO A 56 -22.51 -0.53 -3.20
N PHE A 57 -21.19 -0.57 -3.20
CA PHE A 57 -20.37 0.59 -2.88
C PHE A 57 -20.60 1.70 -3.92
N ASN A 58 -20.62 2.93 -3.46
CA ASN A 58 -20.62 4.13 -4.29
C ASN A 58 -19.44 5.06 -3.97
N GLY A 59 -18.68 4.78 -2.91
CA GLY A 59 -17.49 5.55 -2.55
C GLY A 59 -16.47 4.73 -1.77
N VAL A 60 -15.20 5.04 -2.00
CA VAL A 60 -14.06 4.57 -1.20
C VAL A 60 -13.07 5.71 -1.04
N THR A 61 -12.54 5.88 0.17
CA THR A 61 -11.57 6.91 0.51
C THR A 61 -10.47 6.34 1.37
N GLY A 62 -9.23 6.75 1.12
CA GLY A 62 -8.06 6.46 1.95
C GLY A 62 -7.24 7.73 2.18
N SER A 63 -6.94 8.03 3.44
CA SER A 63 -6.03 9.12 3.80
C SER A 63 -4.79 8.58 4.52
N PHE A 64 -3.60 8.96 4.06
CA PHE A 64 -2.34 8.46 4.59
C PHE A 64 -1.22 9.49 4.41
N ALA A 65 -0.19 9.39 5.25
CA ALA A 65 1.06 10.11 5.02
C ALA A 65 1.93 9.34 4.03
N ILE A 66 2.51 10.02 3.04
CA ILE A 66 3.49 9.42 2.12
C ILE A 66 4.68 8.94 2.97
N PRO A 67 4.99 7.63 2.99
CA PRO A 67 6.04 7.12 3.85
C PRO A 67 7.40 7.65 3.42
N THR A 68 8.28 7.79 4.39
CA THR A 68 9.70 7.97 4.12
C THR A 68 10.27 6.63 3.73
N PHE A 69 10.95 6.56 2.59
CA PHE A 69 11.73 5.40 2.22
C PHE A 69 13.14 5.84 1.84
N THR A 70 14.11 5.05 2.23
CA THR A 70 15.52 5.25 1.90
C THR A 70 15.99 4.05 1.12
N VAL A 71 16.19 4.23 -0.18
CA VAL A 71 16.75 3.16 -1.02
C VAL A 71 18.27 3.39 -1.11
N PRO A 72 19.10 2.36 -0.91
CA PRO A 72 20.47 2.37 -1.42
C PRO A 72 20.41 2.58 -2.95
N ALA A 73 21.27 3.41 -3.54
CA ALA A 73 21.19 3.76 -4.96
C ALA A 73 20.85 2.57 -5.90
N GLY A 74 19.65 2.61 -6.52
CA GLY A 74 19.06 1.57 -7.37
C GLY A 74 17.68 2.00 -7.90
N ASP A 75 17.16 1.33 -8.93
CA ASP A 75 15.86 1.60 -9.58
C ASP A 75 14.77 0.74 -8.93
N ASP A 76 14.19 1.19 -7.82
CA ASP A 76 13.15 0.44 -7.09
C ASP A 76 11.88 1.29 -6.88
N PRO A 77 10.84 1.12 -7.72
CA PRO A 77 9.51 1.71 -7.48
C PRO A 77 8.63 0.94 -6.46
N ILE A 78 7.79 1.70 -5.72
CA ILE A 78 6.69 1.22 -4.87
C ILE A 78 5.40 1.96 -5.27
N ASP A 79 4.30 1.21 -5.42
CA ASP A 79 2.96 1.78 -5.55
C ASP A 79 2.15 1.69 -4.24
N LEU A 80 1.63 2.84 -3.79
CA LEU A 80 0.73 2.99 -2.65
C LEU A 80 -0.65 3.46 -3.10
N GLY A 81 -1.65 2.59 -2.93
CA GLY A 81 -3.01 2.72 -3.46
C GLY A 81 -3.28 1.53 -4.40
N ALA A 82 -4.44 0.88 -4.43
CA ALA A 82 -5.79 1.40 -4.29
C ALA A 82 -6.83 0.25 -4.18
N ALA A 83 -8.09 0.53 -4.54
CA ALA A 83 -9.19 -0.44 -4.68
C ALA A 83 -9.04 -1.30 -5.95
N ASN A 84 -9.32 -2.60 -5.84
CA ASN A 84 -9.06 -3.62 -6.87
C ASN A 84 -10.37 -4.23 -7.42
N CYS A 85 -10.41 -4.46 -8.74
CA CYS A 85 -11.23 -5.48 -9.43
C CYS A 85 -10.75 -5.68 -10.88
N GLU A 86 -11.04 -6.85 -11.47
CA GLU A 86 -10.80 -7.27 -12.87
C GLU A 86 -11.39 -6.31 -13.94
N ASN A 87 -12.43 -5.53 -13.59
CA ASN A 87 -12.91 -4.34 -14.34
C ASN A 87 -13.11 -3.16 -13.37
N GLY A 88 -12.07 -2.84 -12.61
CA GLY A 88 -12.07 -1.85 -11.54
C GLY A 88 -11.38 -0.53 -11.90
N ILE A 89 -11.22 0.30 -10.87
CA ILE A 89 -10.47 1.55 -10.93
C ILE A 89 -9.47 1.55 -9.78
N LEU A 90 -8.23 1.85 -10.12
CA LEU A 90 -7.14 2.06 -9.19
C LEU A 90 -6.85 3.57 -9.14
N ALA A 91 -6.61 4.15 -7.96
CA ALA A 91 -6.09 5.51 -7.81
C ALA A 91 -5.22 5.61 -6.56
N GLY A 92 -4.06 6.25 -6.67
CA GLY A 92 -3.09 6.26 -5.59
C GLY A 92 -1.87 7.14 -5.85
N ILE A 93 -0.83 6.90 -5.06
CA ILE A 93 0.50 7.49 -5.19
C ILE A 93 1.47 6.40 -5.66
N ASN A 94 2.15 6.64 -6.76
CA ASN A 94 3.31 5.89 -7.21
C ASN A 94 4.57 6.62 -6.72
N MET A 95 5.52 5.86 -6.17
CA MET A 95 6.81 6.35 -5.74
C MET A 95 7.91 5.58 -6.49
N GLU A 96 8.72 6.27 -7.29
CA GLU A 96 9.83 5.68 -8.04
C GLU A 96 11.13 6.34 -7.60
N ILE A 97 12.22 5.57 -7.57
CA ILE A 97 13.57 6.14 -7.65
C ILE A 97 14.15 5.79 -8.99
N LYS A 98 14.59 6.82 -9.70
CA LYS A 98 15.22 6.68 -11.00
C LYS A 98 16.49 7.51 -11.03
N ASN A 99 17.62 6.86 -11.32
CA ASN A 99 18.95 7.51 -11.31
C ASN A 99 19.24 8.27 -9.99
N GLY A 100 18.82 7.72 -8.85
CA GLY A 100 19.01 8.32 -7.53
C GLY A 100 18.15 9.55 -7.24
N SER A 101 17.21 9.89 -8.13
CA SER A 101 16.20 10.93 -7.90
C SER A 101 14.86 10.30 -7.59
N GLN A 102 14.20 10.80 -6.57
CA GLN A 102 12.88 10.34 -6.16
C GLN A 102 11.79 11.04 -6.96
N PHE A 103 10.83 10.26 -7.45
CA PHE A 103 9.63 10.71 -8.14
C PHE A 103 8.42 10.23 -7.35
N ILE A 104 7.50 11.15 -7.06
CA ILE A 104 6.25 10.86 -6.36
C ILE A 104 5.14 11.45 -7.22
N ASN A 105 4.30 10.59 -7.77
CA ASN A 105 3.22 10.99 -8.67
C ASN A 105 1.91 10.37 -8.21
N ALA A 106 0.83 11.12 -8.34
CA ALA A 106 -0.49 10.55 -8.22
C ALA A 106 -0.95 9.96 -9.54
N PHE A 107 -1.50 8.76 -9.48
CA PHE A 107 -1.96 8.04 -10.66
C PHE A 107 -3.38 7.50 -10.48
N TRP A 108 -4.02 7.21 -11.60
CA TRP A 108 -5.22 6.41 -11.68
C TRP A 108 -5.15 5.50 -12.91
N THR A 109 -5.84 4.37 -12.82
CA THR A 109 -5.85 3.31 -13.84
C THR A 109 -7.27 2.77 -13.90
N SER A 110 -7.80 2.58 -15.10
CA SER A 110 -9.08 1.89 -15.30
C SER A 110 -8.88 0.60 -16.07
N PHE A 111 -9.58 -0.44 -15.66
CA PHE A 111 -9.57 -1.72 -16.36
C PHE A 111 -10.77 -1.78 -17.33
N PRO A 112 -10.61 -2.40 -18.52
CA PRO A 112 -9.48 -3.25 -18.93
C PRO A 112 -8.33 -2.52 -19.65
N ASP A 113 -8.36 -1.19 -19.79
CA ASP A 113 -7.30 -0.44 -20.48
C ASP A 113 -5.94 -0.65 -19.81
N GLY A 114 -5.91 -0.60 -18.47
CA GLY A 114 -4.76 -0.97 -17.67
C GLY A 114 -3.58 -0.01 -17.76
N ASN A 115 -3.72 1.12 -18.45
CA ASN A 115 -2.67 2.14 -18.53
C ASN A 115 -2.78 3.12 -17.36
N ASP A 116 -1.63 3.46 -16.78
CA ASP A 116 -1.56 4.47 -15.74
C ASP A 116 -1.67 5.88 -16.33
N HIS A 117 -2.49 6.70 -15.69
CA HIS A 117 -2.68 8.10 -16.00
C HIS A 117 -2.34 8.94 -14.77
N PHE A 118 -1.73 10.11 -14.97
CA PHE A 118 -1.34 10.97 -13.85
C PHE A 118 -2.38 12.04 -13.56
N PHE A 119 -2.57 12.35 -12.27
CA PHE A 119 -3.34 13.51 -11.87
C PHE A 119 -2.56 14.80 -12.21
N PRO A 120 -3.20 15.80 -12.86
CA PRO A 120 -2.54 17.07 -13.13
C PRO A 120 -2.52 17.97 -11.90
N ASN A 121 -1.54 18.88 -11.84
CA ASN A 121 -1.51 20.05 -10.95
C ASN A 121 -1.55 19.76 -9.43
N VAL A 122 -0.92 18.68 -8.98
CA VAL A 122 -0.69 18.42 -7.55
C VAL A 122 0.76 18.01 -7.38
N SER A 123 1.41 18.61 -6.40
CA SER A 123 2.77 18.29 -5.98
C SER A 123 2.74 17.37 -4.76
N PHE A 124 3.76 16.53 -4.64
CA PHE A 124 3.85 15.53 -3.57
C PHE A 124 5.30 15.44 -3.06
N ALA A 125 5.43 15.31 -1.74
CA ALA A 125 6.68 15.06 -1.05
C ALA A 125 6.53 13.96 0.01
N GLN A 126 7.63 13.31 0.39
CA GLN A 126 7.60 12.39 1.53
C GLN A 126 7.10 13.11 2.79
N GLY A 127 6.23 12.45 3.55
CA GLY A 127 5.62 12.99 4.75
C GLY A 127 4.35 13.81 4.52
N ASP A 128 4.02 14.16 3.27
CA ASP A 128 2.75 14.82 2.96
C ASP A 128 1.57 13.91 3.32
N ASN A 129 0.52 14.51 3.91
CA ASN A 129 -0.74 13.82 4.16
C ASN A 129 -1.65 13.93 2.93
N ILE A 130 -2.01 12.79 2.37
CA ILE A 130 -2.77 12.66 1.12
C ILE A 130 -4.12 12.03 1.40
N THR A 131 -5.16 12.53 0.74
CA THR A 131 -6.47 11.89 0.67
C THR A 131 -6.74 11.50 -0.77
N VAL A 132 -7.02 10.22 -1.00
CA VAL A 132 -7.50 9.70 -2.29
C VAL A 132 -8.93 9.23 -2.11
N SER A 133 -9.82 9.62 -3.01
CA SER A 133 -11.20 9.13 -3.04
C SER A 133 -11.64 8.76 -4.44
N ILE A 134 -12.44 7.71 -4.54
CA ILE A 134 -13.10 7.29 -5.78
C ILE A 134 -14.59 7.24 -5.49
N ALA A 135 -15.37 8.01 -6.24
CA ALA A 135 -16.82 8.00 -6.22
C ALA A 135 -17.35 7.33 -7.50
N MET A 136 -18.05 6.21 -7.35
CA MET A 136 -18.71 5.53 -8.46
C MET A 136 -20.00 6.29 -8.81
N THR A 137 -20.00 6.99 -9.94
CA THR A 137 -21.12 7.85 -10.34
C THR A 137 -22.23 7.06 -11.04
N ASN A 138 -21.87 6.05 -11.82
CA ASN A 138 -22.80 5.06 -12.39
C ASN A 138 -22.05 3.76 -12.72
N ALA A 139 -22.67 2.86 -13.49
CA ALA A 139 -22.10 1.56 -13.83
C ALA A 139 -20.86 1.63 -14.75
N THR A 140 -20.59 2.76 -15.40
CA THR A 140 -19.51 2.93 -16.37
C THR A 140 -18.67 4.19 -16.13
N SER A 141 -18.99 5.03 -15.16
CA SER A 141 -18.22 6.23 -14.85
C SER A 141 -17.98 6.43 -13.36
N SER A 142 -16.81 6.95 -13.03
CA SER A 142 -16.43 7.32 -11.67
C SER A 142 -15.70 8.66 -11.66
N THR A 143 -15.62 9.28 -10.50
CA THR A 143 -14.78 10.46 -10.26
C THR A 143 -13.72 10.07 -9.25
N ALA A 144 -12.45 10.28 -9.58
CA ALA A 144 -11.37 10.17 -8.61
C ALA A 144 -10.88 11.56 -8.22
N VAL A 145 -10.63 11.75 -6.93
CA VAL A 145 -10.11 12.98 -6.36
C VAL A 145 -8.88 12.64 -5.55
N ILE A 146 -7.81 13.39 -5.76
CA ILE A 146 -6.66 13.37 -4.88
C ILE A 146 -6.41 14.76 -4.32
N THR A 147 -6.18 14.82 -3.02
CA THR A 147 -5.88 16.05 -2.29
C THR A 147 -4.58 15.84 -1.52
N ASN A 148 -3.63 16.73 -1.72
CA ASN A 148 -2.51 16.89 -0.81
C ASN A 148 -2.92 17.88 0.28
N GLU A 149 -3.31 17.35 1.44
CA GLU A 149 -3.77 18.12 2.59
C GLU A 149 -2.65 18.99 3.21
N SER A 150 -1.39 18.72 2.84
CA SER A 150 -0.24 19.47 3.35
C SER A 150 0.04 20.74 2.54
N THR A 151 -0.38 20.76 1.28
CA THR A 151 -0.21 21.90 0.35
C THR A 151 -1.53 22.55 -0.05
N ASP A 152 -2.67 22.00 0.39
CA ASP A 152 -4.02 22.39 -0.03
C ASP A 152 -4.27 22.25 -1.55
N GLU A 153 -3.45 21.44 -2.25
CA GLU A 153 -3.59 21.18 -3.67
C GLU A 153 -4.55 20.00 -3.91
N THR A 154 -5.44 20.13 -4.89
CA THR A 154 -6.43 19.09 -5.22
C THR A 154 -6.56 18.93 -6.72
N SER A 155 -6.71 17.69 -7.15
CA SER A 155 -7.01 17.34 -8.54
C SER A 155 -8.14 16.34 -8.62
N THR A 156 -8.96 16.50 -9.65
CA THR A 156 -10.18 15.72 -9.86
C THR A 156 -10.21 15.28 -11.31
N VAL A 157 -10.47 14.00 -11.53
CA VAL A 157 -10.59 13.40 -12.85
C VAL A 157 -11.90 12.63 -12.95
N ALA A 158 -12.56 12.75 -14.10
CA ALA A 158 -13.65 11.87 -14.48
C ALA A 158 -13.03 10.66 -15.21
N ILE A 159 -13.39 9.46 -14.77
CA ILE A 159 -12.88 8.20 -15.28
C ILE A 159 -14.03 7.47 -15.92
N GLU A 160 -13.94 7.28 -17.24
CA GLU A 160 -14.80 6.39 -17.98
C GLU A 160 -14.23 4.97 -17.93
N THR A 161 -15.10 3.99 -17.73
CA THR A 161 -14.76 2.58 -17.56
C THR A 161 -15.68 1.72 -18.41
N GLY A 162 -15.29 0.46 -18.62
CA GLY A 162 -16.28 -0.56 -18.97
C GLY A 162 -17.30 -0.74 -17.84
N PRO A 163 -18.31 -1.63 -17.97
CA PRO A 163 -19.18 -1.97 -16.86
C PRO A 163 -18.36 -2.38 -15.63
N ILE A 164 -18.39 -1.58 -14.57
CA ILE A 164 -17.61 -1.80 -13.35
C ILE A 164 -18.13 -3.08 -12.70
N CYS A 165 -17.31 -4.13 -12.69
CA CYS A 165 -17.72 -5.42 -12.14
C CYS A 165 -17.94 -5.38 -10.61
N SER A 166 -17.36 -4.39 -9.91
CA SER A 166 -17.17 -4.43 -8.45
C SER A 166 -17.73 -3.24 -7.69
N GLN A 167 -18.98 -2.88 -7.95
CA GLN A 167 -19.80 -2.34 -6.85
C GLN A 167 -19.78 -3.26 -5.60
N ALA A 168 -19.32 -4.51 -5.73
CA ALA A 168 -19.18 -5.48 -4.67
C ALA A 168 -17.84 -5.50 -3.92
N GLU A 169 -16.75 -4.86 -4.38
CA GLU A 169 -15.46 -4.91 -3.66
C GLU A 169 -14.73 -3.56 -3.71
N VAL A 170 -14.20 -3.13 -2.57
CA VAL A 170 -13.30 -1.97 -2.44
C VAL A 170 -12.11 -2.35 -1.58
N GLY A 171 -10.99 -1.65 -1.73
CA GLY A 171 -9.76 -2.00 -1.01
C GLY A 171 -8.82 -0.83 -0.77
N TRP A 172 -7.94 -1.05 0.21
CA TRP A 172 -6.82 -0.17 0.52
C TRP A 172 -5.56 -1.04 0.52
N LEU A 173 -4.78 -0.90 -0.55
CA LEU A 173 -3.69 -1.81 -0.86
C LEU A 173 -2.38 -1.05 -1.09
N LEU A 174 -1.30 -1.71 -0.72
CA LEU A 174 0.06 -1.46 -1.17
C LEU A 174 0.38 -2.53 -2.21
N GLN A 175 0.80 -2.12 -3.41
CA GLN A 175 0.99 -3.02 -4.55
C GLN A 175 2.45 -3.09 -5.00
N ALA A 176 2.83 -4.24 -5.53
CA ALA A 176 4.09 -4.45 -6.19
C ALA A 176 4.07 -3.81 -7.57
N VAL A 177 5.21 -3.27 -7.97
CA VAL A 177 5.46 -2.81 -9.33
C VAL A 177 6.15 -3.92 -10.10
N PHE A 178 5.92 -3.98 -11.41
CA PHE A 178 6.56 -4.92 -12.31
C PHE A 178 7.56 -4.20 -13.20
N ASP A 179 8.69 -4.85 -13.50
CA ASP A 179 9.64 -4.34 -14.47
C ASP A 179 9.20 -4.66 -15.92
N ASP A 180 10.00 -4.22 -16.90
CA ASP A 180 9.75 -4.47 -18.32
C ASP A 180 9.73 -5.97 -18.69
N SER A 181 10.25 -6.85 -17.81
CA SER A 181 10.24 -8.31 -17.97
C SER A 181 9.02 -8.99 -17.31
N ASN A 182 8.13 -8.20 -16.69
CA ASN A 182 7.04 -8.66 -15.82
C ASN A 182 7.51 -9.37 -14.54
N ASP A 183 8.73 -9.09 -14.09
CA ASP A 183 9.20 -9.54 -12.80
C ASP A 183 8.79 -8.55 -11.71
N ILE A 184 8.47 -9.06 -10.52
CA ILE A 184 8.12 -8.21 -9.37
C ILE A 184 9.38 -7.46 -8.93
N ILE A 185 9.29 -6.14 -8.96
CA ILE A 185 10.30 -5.27 -8.39
C ILE A 185 10.31 -5.46 -6.86
N PRO A 186 11.48 -5.68 -6.24
CA PRO A 186 11.57 -5.86 -4.80
C PRO A 186 10.96 -4.68 -4.02
N TYR A 187 10.18 -4.99 -3.00
CA TYR A 187 9.70 -3.95 -2.08
C TYR A 187 10.88 -3.30 -1.36
N VAL A 188 10.96 -1.97 -1.41
CA VAL A 188 11.82 -1.22 -0.50
C VAL A 188 11.17 -1.15 0.89
N ASP A 189 12.00 -0.97 1.92
CA ASP A 189 11.49 -0.76 3.27
C ASP A 189 10.76 0.60 3.34
N PHE A 190 9.43 0.52 3.31
CA PHE A 190 8.52 1.65 3.47
C PHE A 190 8.10 1.88 4.93
N GLY A 191 8.67 1.10 5.87
CA GLY A 191 8.32 1.12 7.27
C GLY A 191 6.87 0.72 7.50
N THR A 192 6.03 1.69 7.86
CA THR A 192 4.61 1.47 8.17
C THR A 192 3.76 2.57 7.57
N VAL A 193 2.73 2.17 6.85
CA VAL A 193 1.70 3.06 6.30
C VAL A 193 0.41 2.85 7.07
N ASN A 194 -0.15 3.93 7.60
CA ASN A 194 -1.47 3.94 8.24
C ASN A 194 -2.44 4.68 7.34
N ILE A 195 -3.47 3.98 6.89
CA ILE A 195 -4.50 4.52 6.01
C ILE A 195 -5.76 4.68 6.84
N THR A 196 -6.20 5.92 7.04
CA THR A 196 -7.56 6.19 7.51
C THR A 196 -8.51 5.85 6.37
N ALA A 197 -9.31 4.80 6.56
CA ALA A 197 -10.06 4.15 5.51
C ALA A 197 -11.57 4.32 5.73
N SER A 198 -12.30 4.67 4.67
CA SER A 198 -13.76 4.71 4.69
C SER A 198 -14.35 4.24 3.36
N ALA A 199 -15.48 3.54 3.46
CA ALA A 199 -16.27 3.09 2.32
C ALA A 199 -17.73 3.45 2.55
N GLU A 200 -18.44 3.73 1.46
CA GLU A 200 -19.85 4.14 1.50
C GLU A 200 -20.67 3.39 0.46
N THR A 201 -21.94 3.23 0.79
CA THR A 201 -22.99 2.75 -0.11
C THR A 201 -24.09 3.81 -0.18
N SER A 202 -25.10 3.59 -1.03
CA SER A 202 -26.30 4.43 -1.02
C SER A 202 -27.07 4.42 0.31
N SER A 203 -26.80 3.44 1.20
CA SER A 203 -27.38 3.37 2.55
C SER A 203 -26.55 4.08 3.62
N GLY A 204 -25.38 4.61 3.26
CA GLY A 204 -24.45 5.29 4.16
C GLY A 204 -23.12 4.55 4.33
N PRO A 205 -22.32 4.97 5.33
CA PRO A 205 -20.99 4.41 5.61
C PRO A 205 -21.03 2.93 5.96
N VAL A 206 -19.98 2.21 5.56
CA VAL A 206 -19.81 0.78 5.84
C VAL A 206 -18.67 0.60 6.84
N ASP A 207 -18.92 -0.23 7.86
CA ASP A 207 -17.88 -0.62 8.82
C ASP A 207 -16.86 -1.55 8.15
N ILE A 208 -15.59 -1.16 8.22
CA ILE A 208 -14.47 -1.87 7.62
C ILE A 208 -13.86 -2.93 8.56
N SER A 209 -14.36 -3.07 9.80
CA SER A 209 -13.79 -3.98 10.81
C SER A 209 -13.74 -5.45 10.37
N ASN A 210 -14.60 -5.84 9.43
CA ASN A 210 -14.65 -7.19 8.86
C ASN A 210 -13.94 -7.29 7.49
N ALA A 211 -13.09 -6.32 7.14
CA ALA A 211 -12.30 -6.38 5.92
C ALA A 211 -11.38 -7.62 5.94
N THR A 212 -11.28 -8.26 4.78
CA THR A 212 -10.37 -9.38 4.56
C THR A 212 -8.95 -8.84 4.43
N ILE A 213 -8.06 -9.33 5.28
CA ILE A 213 -6.65 -8.92 5.28
C ILE A 213 -5.90 -9.63 4.15
N VAL A 214 -5.11 -8.88 3.40
CA VAL A 214 -4.17 -9.36 2.39
C VAL A 214 -2.75 -9.22 2.92
N THR A 215 -1.97 -10.29 2.82
CA THR A 215 -0.56 -10.35 3.25
C THR A 215 0.33 -10.70 2.08
N THR A 216 1.41 -9.95 1.88
CA THR A 216 2.40 -10.23 0.85
C THR A 216 3.38 -11.29 1.34
N VAL A 217 3.47 -12.40 0.61
CA VAL A 217 4.45 -13.47 0.81
C VAL A 217 5.19 -13.71 -0.50
N GLN A 218 6.51 -13.57 -0.47
CA GLN A 218 7.39 -13.85 -1.60
C GLN A 218 8.43 -14.89 -1.17
N ASN A 219 8.65 -15.92 -2.01
CA ASN A 219 9.61 -16.99 -1.73
C ASN A 219 9.43 -17.68 -0.36
N GLY A 220 8.20 -17.74 0.14
CA GLY A 220 7.88 -18.33 1.45
C GLY A 220 8.11 -17.42 2.66
N THR A 221 8.53 -16.17 2.43
CA THR A 221 8.76 -15.15 3.46
C THR A 221 7.69 -14.06 3.36
N THR A 222 7.15 -13.66 4.52
CA THR A 222 6.25 -12.49 4.59
C THR A 222 7.09 -11.23 4.38
N ILE A 223 6.71 -10.42 3.38
CA ILE A 223 7.38 -9.16 3.03
C ILE A 223 6.61 -7.96 3.58
N ALA A 224 5.28 -8.03 3.53
CA ALA A 224 4.41 -7.01 4.07
C ALA A 224 3.19 -7.65 4.72
N SER A 225 2.76 -7.10 5.85
CA SER A 225 1.59 -7.55 6.59
C SER A 225 0.63 -6.39 6.85
N ALA A 226 -0.66 -6.69 6.87
CA ALA A 226 -1.70 -5.69 7.10
C ALA A 226 -2.60 -6.05 8.29
N SER A 227 -3.26 -5.04 8.85
CA SER A 227 -4.27 -5.17 9.89
C SER A 227 -5.29 -4.04 9.80
N VAL A 228 -6.45 -4.24 10.41
CA VAL A 228 -7.51 -3.22 10.49
C VAL A 228 -7.95 -3.04 11.93
N GLU A 229 -7.90 -1.80 12.42
CA GLU A 229 -8.39 -1.42 13.74
C GLU A 229 -8.96 0.00 13.70
N GLY A 230 -10.19 0.19 14.19
CA GLY A 230 -10.76 1.53 14.39
C GLY A 230 -10.88 2.40 13.12
N GLY A 231 -11.10 1.80 11.95
CA GLY A 231 -11.14 2.52 10.68
C GLY A 231 -9.76 2.80 10.08
N ILE A 232 -8.68 2.25 10.66
CA ILE A 232 -7.31 2.40 10.18
C ILE A 232 -6.86 1.05 9.60
N VAL A 233 -6.43 1.07 8.33
CA VAL A 233 -5.69 -0.04 7.71
C VAL A 233 -4.21 0.24 7.91
N THR A 234 -3.53 -0.59 8.68
CA THR A 234 -2.08 -0.50 8.90
C THR A 234 -1.38 -1.53 8.03
N ILE A 235 -0.45 -1.11 7.19
CA ILE A 235 0.40 -1.96 6.35
C ILE A 235 1.86 -1.76 6.79
N ALA A 236 2.54 -2.83 7.16
CA ALA A 236 3.93 -2.80 7.64
C ALA A 236 4.83 -3.71 6.80
N PHE A 237 6.01 -3.20 6.45
CA PHE A 237 7.12 -3.99 5.94
C PHE A 237 7.68 -4.91 7.05
N VAL A 238 8.15 -6.10 6.70
CA VAL A 238 8.52 -7.18 7.65
C VAL A 238 9.98 -7.62 7.51
#